data_AF-A0A8S3VQH9-F1
#
_entry.id   AF-A0A8S3VQH9-F1
#
_cell.length_a   1.000
_cell.length_b   1.000
_cell.length_c   1.000
_cell.angle_alpha   90.00
_cell.angle_beta   90.00
_cell.angle_gamma   90.00
#
_symmetry.space_group_name_H-M   'P 1'
#
loop_
_entity.id
_entity.type
_entity.pdbx_description
1 polymer ?
#
loop_
_entity_poly.entity_id
_entity_poly.type
_entity_poly.pdbx_seq_one_letter_code
_entity_poly.pdbx_strand_id
1 'polypeptide(L)'
;MTMNNIKSYFTTLTVITAAFLVLKSEIVVATIPTGPERWTSPCGAMSTTGDPPPIPVRPSFEIVTDMMIQILEGRDYSADLQNKCAYDRIKSGRLIAMLDSEPLEGYERVKELSEEDLETALDNVTKAHIDNYRILSIHLVYIEEMRFDEVYEQDAYTKDIRKLENKLFGVLCLMNEDISNSRVDINHISRDAMDTDLRTPSTRMDRFVRDYVTVKETTKLLDNFIILYRAIKDNMSSSK
;
A
#
# COMPACT_ATOMS: atom_id res chain seq x y z
N MET A 1 71.85 -20.93 12.26
CA MET A 1 71.72 -19.53 11.78
C MET A 1 70.57 -19.51 10.79
N THR A 2 69.36 -19.29 11.29
CA THR A 2 68.11 -19.29 10.51
C THR A 2 67.47 -17.92 10.75
N MET A 3 67.45 -17.08 9.73
CA MET A 3 66.81 -15.76 9.76
C MET A 3 65.38 -15.88 9.22
N ASN A 4 64.43 -15.57 10.11
CA ASN A 4 63.20 -14.80 9.94
C ASN A 4 62.70 -14.53 8.50
N ASN A 5 61.42 -14.82 8.26
CA ASN A 5 60.46 -13.77 7.93
C ASN A 5 59.00 -14.20 8.20
N ILE A 6 58.44 -13.59 9.24
CA ILE A 6 57.01 -13.46 9.50
C ILE A 6 56.50 -12.31 8.63
N LYS A 7 55.64 -12.60 7.65
CA LYS A 7 54.73 -11.68 6.93
C LYS A 7 53.69 -12.58 6.25
N SER A 8 52.40 -12.32 6.18
CA SER A 8 51.51 -11.30 6.72
C SER A 8 50.13 -11.84 6.37
N TYR A 9 49.24 -11.99 7.36
CA TYR A 9 47.82 -12.19 7.13
C TYR A 9 47.26 -10.93 6.46
N PHE A 10 47.01 -10.93 5.15
CA PHE A 10 46.17 -9.92 4.52
C PHE A 10 45.48 -10.51 3.28
N THR A 11 44.19 -10.77 3.45
CA THR A 11 43.12 -10.57 2.45
C THR A 11 43.39 -11.06 1.02
N THR A 12 43.18 -12.34 0.79
CA THR A 12 42.69 -12.80 -0.51
C THR A 12 41.21 -12.45 -0.55
N LEU A 13 40.90 -11.29 -1.14
CA LEU A 13 39.56 -10.88 -1.53
C LEU A 13 39.10 -11.86 -2.61
N THR A 14 38.55 -13.00 -2.19
CA THR A 14 37.82 -13.90 -3.09
C THR A 14 36.56 -13.15 -3.50
N VAL A 15 36.65 -12.46 -4.62
CA VAL A 15 35.53 -11.91 -5.36
C VAL A 15 34.57 -13.07 -5.61
N ILE A 16 33.53 -13.15 -4.79
CA ILE A 16 32.36 -13.99 -5.05
C ILE A 16 31.63 -13.29 -6.19
N THR A 17 32.07 -13.53 -7.43
CA THR A 17 31.21 -13.49 -8.60
C THR A 17 30.24 -14.66 -8.47
N ALA A 18 29.27 -14.53 -7.57
CA ALA A 18 28.04 -15.29 -7.65
C ALA A 18 27.33 -14.79 -8.90
N ALA A 19 27.09 -15.72 -9.82
CA ALA A 19 26.46 -15.52 -11.10
C ALA A 19 25.18 -14.67 -10.99
N PHE A 20 25.30 -13.37 -11.25
CA PHE A 20 24.19 -12.56 -11.74
C PHE A 20 23.98 -12.98 -13.19
N LEU A 21 23.08 -13.94 -13.39
CA LEU A 21 22.44 -14.15 -14.68
C LEU A 21 21.78 -12.81 -15.05
N VAL A 22 22.40 -12.11 -15.99
CA VAL A 22 21.89 -10.92 -16.65
C VAL A 22 20.59 -11.31 -17.35
N LEU A 23 19.47 -11.20 -16.64
CA LEU A 23 18.18 -10.93 -17.26
C LEU A 23 18.38 -9.62 -18.02
N LYS A 24 18.20 -9.64 -19.35
CA LYS A 24 18.18 -8.44 -20.18
C LYS A 24 17.29 -7.39 -19.49
N SER A 25 17.91 -6.36 -18.93
CA SER A 25 17.20 -5.22 -18.37
C SER A 25 16.77 -4.35 -19.53
N GLU A 26 15.53 -4.53 -19.98
CA GLU A 26 14.89 -3.51 -20.80
C GLU A 26 14.69 -2.29 -19.89
N ILE A 27 15.33 -1.17 -20.25
CA ILE A 27 15.06 0.13 -19.64
C ILE A 27 13.65 0.49 -20.09
N VAL A 28 12.69 0.32 -19.19
CA VAL A 28 11.31 0.72 -19.41
C VAL A 28 11.16 2.11 -18.81
N VAL A 29 11.00 3.12 -19.66
CA VAL A 29 10.64 4.46 -19.21
C VAL A 29 9.13 4.47 -18.94
N ALA A 30 8.74 4.24 -17.69
CA ALA A 30 7.36 4.40 -17.26
C ALA A 30 7.00 5.89 -17.30
N THR A 31 5.92 6.22 -18.01
CA THR A 31 5.39 7.58 -18.07
C THR A 31 4.45 7.83 -16.92
N ILE A 32 4.60 8.97 -16.23
CA ILE A 32 3.72 9.36 -15.11
C ILE A 32 2.26 9.39 -15.59
N PRO A 33 1.32 8.78 -14.85
CA PRO A 33 -0.09 8.81 -15.18
C PRO A 33 -0.62 10.26 -15.23
N THR A 34 -1.37 10.60 -16.29
CA THR A 34 -1.95 11.95 -16.51
C THR A 34 -3.45 12.02 -16.23
N GLY A 35 -4.08 10.91 -15.81
CA GLY A 35 -5.51 10.86 -15.47
C GLY A 35 -5.84 11.52 -14.13
N PRO A 36 -7.12 11.67 -13.77
CA PRO A 36 -7.51 12.20 -12.45
C PRO A 36 -7.00 11.32 -11.31
N GLU A 37 -6.55 11.94 -10.22
CA GLU A 37 -6.14 11.26 -8.98
C GLU A 37 -7.39 10.71 -8.28
N ARG A 38 -7.71 9.44 -8.54
CA ARG A 38 -9.01 8.85 -8.16
C ARG A 38 -9.28 8.86 -6.65
N TRP A 39 -8.24 8.87 -5.82
CA TRP A 39 -8.36 8.97 -4.36
C TRP A 39 -8.78 10.36 -3.88
N THR A 40 -8.80 11.38 -4.73
CA THR A 40 -9.36 12.71 -4.40
C THR A 40 -10.89 12.73 -4.49
N SER A 41 -11.48 11.79 -5.25
CA SER A 41 -12.94 11.61 -5.39
C SER A 41 -13.28 10.12 -5.49
N PRO A 42 -13.08 9.35 -4.41
CA PRO A 42 -13.17 7.89 -4.44
C PRO A 42 -14.58 7.34 -4.70
N CYS A 43 -15.61 8.16 -4.44
CA CYS A 43 -17.01 7.78 -4.64
C CYS A 43 -17.50 7.97 -6.08
N GLY A 44 -16.64 8.42 -7.01
CA GLY A 44 -16.99 8.58 -8.42
C GLY A 44 -17.81 9.84 -8.74
N ALA A 45 -17.73 10.88 -7.90
CA ALA A 45 -18.45 12.12 -8.15
C ALA A 45 -17.79 12.90 -9.30
N MET A 46 -18.33 12.75 -10.52
CA MET A 46 -18.52 13.92 -11.38
C MET A 46 -19.59 14.79 -10.70
N SER A 47 -19.19 15.84 -9.99
CA SER A 47 -20.09 16.97 -9.74
C SER A 47 -19.61 18.14 -10.59
N THR A 48 -19.92 18.05 -11.89
CA THR A 48 -20.00 19.24 -12.72
C THR A 48 -21.43 19.76 -12.65
N THR A 49 -21.57 20.95 -12.06
CA THR A 49 -22.70 21.89 -12.19
C THR A 49 -24.05 21.45 -11.59
N GLY A 50 -24.31 21.93 -10.37
CA GLY A 50 -25.62 21.92 -9.71
C GLY A 50 -25.48 21.59 -8.23
N ASP A 51 -26.20 22.31 -7.36
CA ASP A 51 -26.29 21.94 -5.94
C ASP A 51 -26.81 20.49 -5.87
N PRO A 52 -26.02 19.53 -5.38
CA PRO A 52 -26.49 18.15 -5.28
C PRO A 52 -27.68 18.12 -4.31
N PRO A 53 -28.72 17.30 -4.58
CA PRO A 53 -29.78 17.08 -3.62
C PRO A 53 -29.18 16.58 -2.29
N PRO A 54 -29.77 16.89 -1.13
CA PRO A 54 -29.24 16.42 0.16
C PRO A 54 -29.16 14.90 0.12
N ILE A 55 -27.93 14.37 0.07
CA ILE A 55 -27.70 12.93 0.17
C ILE A 55 -28.13 12.53 1.60
N PRO A 56 -28.96 11.48 1.77
CA PRO A 56 -29.31 11.00 3.10
C PRO A 56 -28.02 10.69 3.87
N VAL A 57 -27.83 11.36 5.01
CA VAL A 57 -26.68 11.13 5.89
C VAL A 57 -26.79 9.73 6.46
N ARG A 58 -25.90 8.84 6.03
CA ARG A 58 -25.86 7.47 6.54
C ARG A 58 -25.28 7.44 7.95
N PRO A 59 -25.86 6.66 8.89
CA PRO A 59 -25.31 6.55 10.23
C PRO A 59 -23.88 5.98 10.21
N SER A 60 -22.98 6.58 11.00
CA SER A 60 -21.57 6.15 11.08
C SER A 60 -21.41 4.65 11.37
N PHE A 61 -22.30 4.07 12.18
CA PHE A 61 -22.33 2.62 12.46
C PHE A 61 -22.53 1.75 11.20
N GLU A 62 -23.41 2.17 10.28
CA GLU A 62 -23.61 1.46 9.01
C GLU A 62 -22.38 1.61 8.11
N ILE A 63 -21.80 2.82 8.05
CA ILE A 63 -20.58 3.09 7.28
C ILE A 63 -19.43 2.20 7.75
N VAL A 64 -19.16 2.15 9.07
CA VAL A 64 -18.11 1.30 9.65
C VAL A 64 -18.38 -0.18 9.38
N THR A 65 -19.64 -0.61 9.43
CA THR A 65 -20.01 -2.00 9.13
C THR A 65 -19.74 -2.37 7.66
N ASP A 66 -20.12 -1.52 6.72
CA ASP A 66 -19.84 -1.72 5.29
C ASP A 66 -18.33 -1.63 5.00
N MET A 67 -17.63 -0.74 5.71
CA MET A 67 -16.19 -0.56 5.59
C MET A 67 -15.44 -1.84 5.99
N MET A 68 -15.86 -2.48 7.09
CA MET A 68 -15.29 -3.76 7.51
C MET A 68 -15.41 -4.84 6.43
N ILE A 69 -16.51 -4.89 5.68
CA ILE A 69 -16.68 -5.85 4.58
C ILE A 69 -15.64 -5.59 3.49
N GLN A 70 -15.48 -4.33 3.07
CA GLN A 70 -14.49 -3.96 2.05
C GLN A 70 -13.06 -4.21 2.53
N ILE A 71 -12.75 -3.95 3.80
CA ILE A 71 -11.43 -4.19 4.39
C ILE A 71 -11.10 -5.68 4.38
N LEU A 72 -12.02 -6.54 4.86
CA LEU A 72 -11.80 -7.99 4.91
C LEU A 72 -11.56 -8.58 3.52
N GLU A 73 -12.40 -8.23 2.54
CA GLU A 73 -12.24 -8.71 1.17
C GLU A 73 -10.97 -8.14 0.50
N GLY A 74 -10.65 -6.87 0.75
CA GLY A 74 -9.41 -6.26 0.27
C GLY A 74 -8.18 -6.95 0.86
N ARG A 75 -8.24 -7.33 2.15
CA ARG A 75 -7.16 -8.01 2.85
C ARG A 75 -6.89 -9.35 2.20
N ASP A 76 -7.92 -10.15 1.92
CA ASP A 76 -7.78 -11.43 1.25
C ASP A 76 -7.20 -11.28 -0.16
N TYR A 77 -7.67 -10.31 -0.94
CA TYR A 77 -7.09 -10.04 -2.27
C TYR A 77 -5.64 -9.59 -2.21
N SER A 78 -5.26 -8.77 -1.22
CA SER A 78 -3.87 -8.35 -1.04
C SER A 78 -2.98 -9.53 -0.66
N ALA A 79 -3.40 -10.40 0.26
CA ALA A 79 -2.63 -11.57 0.66
C ALA A 79 -2.44 -12.55 -0.50
N ASP A 80 -3.48 -12.79 -1.29
CA ASP A 80 -3.40 -13.62 -2.49
C ASP A 80 -2.41 -13.04 -3.53
N LEU A 81 -2.46 -11.73 -3.76
CA LEU A 81 -1.55 -11.06 -4.68
C LEU A 81 -0.11 -11.06 -4.16
N GLN A 82 0.11 -10.89 -2.85
CA GLN A 82 1.43 -10.99 -2.22
C GLN A 82 2.03 -12.38 -2.46
N ASN A 83 1.24 -13.44 -2.25
CA ASN A 83 1.66 -14.82 -2.48
C ASN A 83 2.03 -15.07 -3.95
N LYS A 84 1.25 -14.54 -4.89
CA LYS A 84 1.56 -14.61 -6.33
C LYS A 84 2.87 -13.88 -6.66
N CYS A 85 3.05 -12.65 -6.18
CA CYS A 85 4.29 -11.91 -6.38
C CYS A 85 5.51 -12.68 -5.82
N ALA A 86 5.40 -13.24 -4.62
CA ALA A 86 6.45 -14.06 -4.03
C ALA A 86 6.82 -15.27 -4.90
N TYR A 87 5.81 -16.01 -5.38
CA TYR A 87 6.00 -17.28 -6.09
C TYR A 87 6.38 -17.11 -7.57
N ASP A 88 5.76 -16.18 -8.30
CA ASP A 88 5.94 -16.06 -9.75
C ASP A 88 7.02 -15.03 -10.13
N ARG A 89 7.15 -13.94 -9.36
CA ARG A 89 8.04 -12.82 -9.69
C ARG A 89 9.35 -12.87 -8.88
N ILE A 90 9.25 -12.91 -7.55
CA ILE A 90 10.45 -12.85 -6.68
C ILE A 90 11.23 -14.16 -6.70
N LYS A 91 10.55 -15.32 -6.57
CA LYS A 91 11.13 -16.68 -6.68
C LYS A 91 12.35 -16.94 -5.79
N SER A 92 12.50 -16.18 -4.70
CA SER A 92 13.66 -16.25 -3.81
C SER A 92 13.22 -16.08 -2.37
N GLY A 93 13.16 -17.18 -1.61
CA GLY A 93 12.78 -17.16 -0.20
C GLY A 93 13.72 -16.33 0.66
N ARG A 94 15.02 -16.28 0.33
CA ARG A 94 15.99 -15.42 1.01
C ARG A 94 15.70 -13.94 0.78
N LEU A 95 15.40 -13.54 -0.46
CA LEU A 95 15.07 -12.15 -0.76
C LEU A 95 13.76 -11.74 -0.08
N ILE A 96 12.75 -12.61 -0.10
CA ILE A 96 11.49 -12.39 0.63
C ILE A 96 11.76 -12.17 2.12
N ALA A 97 12.53 -13.05 2.76
CA ALA A 97 12.86 -12.92 4.18
C ALA A 97 13.58 -11.59 4.50
N MET A 98 14.48 -11.14 3.62
CA MET A 98 15.12 -9.83 3.75
C MET A 98 14.10 -8.69 3.64
N LEU A 99 13.26 -8.70 2.60
CA LEU A 99 12.22 -7.70 2.37
C LEU A 99 11.17 -7.66 3.50
N ASP A 100 10.94 -8.77 4.19
CA ASP A 100 10.05 -8.83 5.36
C ASP A 100 10.68 -8.16 6.59
N SER A 101 12.00 -8.28 6.74
CA SER A 101 12.74 -7.76 7.89
C SER A 101 13.23 -6.32 7.74
N GLU A 102 13.52 -5.87 6.51
CA GLU A 102 14.18 -4.59 6.24
C GLU A 102 13.24 -3.62 5.49
N PRO A 103 13.29 -2.31 5.80
CA PRO A 103 12.56 -1.31 5.03
C PRO A 103 13.13 -1.19 3.62
N LEU A 104 12.24 -1.04 2.64
CA LEU A 104 12.64 -0.59 1.31
C LEU A 104 12.87 0.93 1.36
N GLU A 105 14.03 1.39 0.92
CA GLU A 105 14.35 2.82 0.87
C GLU A 105 13.32 3.59 0.02
N GLY A 106 12.90 4.75 0.50
CA GLY A 106 11.84 5.57 -0.13
C GLY A 106 10.41 5.07 0.10
N TYR A 107 10.20 3.87 0.66
CA TYR A 107 8.87 3.33 0.96
C TYR A 107 8.52 3.53 2.45
N GLU A 108 7.48 4.30 2.74
CA GLU A 108 7.01 4.48 4.11
C GLU A 108 6.34 3.20 4.62
N ARG A 109 6.87 2.62 5.71
CA ARG A 109 6.29 1.40 6.31
C ARG A 109 5.02 1.70 7.07
N VAL A 110 4.09 0.75 7.00
CA VAL A 110 2.91 0.75 7.87
C VAL A 110 3.37 0.46 9.29
N LYS A 111 3.14 1.42 10.17
CA LYS A 111 3.40 1.27 11.60
C LYS A 111 2.46 0.23 12.19
N GLU A 112 2.92 -0.48 13.22
CA GLU A 112 2.02 -1.30 14.02
C GLU A 112 0.99 -0.41 14.70
N LEU A 113 -0.26 -0.86 14.76
CA LEU A 113 -1.31 -0.17 15.49
C LEU A 113 -1.02 -0.25 17.00
N SER A 114 -0.81 0.89 17.65
CA SER A 114 -0.57 0.97 19.09
C SER A 114 -1.88 1.07 19.90
N GLU A 115 -1.78 0.86 21.21
CA GLU A 115 -2.91 1.08 22.13
C GLU A 115 -3.35 2.56 22.14
N GLU A 116 -2.40 3.50 22.06
CA GLU A 116 -2.69 4.95 21.97
C GLU A 116 -3.45 5.31 20.68
N ASP A 117 -3.10 4.67 19.56
CA ASP A 117 -3.82 4.86 18.28
C ASP A 117 -5.26 4.37 18.40
N LEU A 118 -5.48 3.23 19.09
CA LEU A 118 -6.82 2.70 19.36
C LEU A 118 -7.63 3.63 20.26
N GLU A 119 -7.08 4.05 21.39
CA GLU A 119 -7.75 4.97 22.32
C GLU A 119 -8.15 6.27 21.62
N THR A 120 -7.22 6.87 20.87
CA THR A 120 -7.46 8.10 20.10
C THR A 120 -8.59 7.91 19.09
N ALA A 121 -8.64 6.75 18.43
CA ALA A 121 -9.67 6.48 17.43
C ALA A 121 -11.05 6.20 18.04
N LEU A 122 -11.10 5.59 19.22
CA LEU A 122 -12.35 5.39 19.96
C LEU A 122 -12.91 6.70 20.49
N ASP A 123 -12.03 7.63 20.89
CA ASP A 123 -12.41 8.98 21.32
C ASP A 123 -12.87 9.86 20.15
N ASN A 124 -12.24 9.72 18.97
CA ASN A 124 -12.54 10.54 17.80
C ASN A 124 -12.43 9.74 16.48
N VAL A 125 -13.54 9.10 16.12
CA VAL A 125 -13.67 8.30 14.89
C VAL A 125 -13.43 9.12 13.62
N THR A 126 -13.90 10.37 13.56
CA THR A 126 -13.67 11.25 12.41
C THR A 126 -12.19 11.54 12.21
N LYS A 127 -11.44 11.78 13.29
CA LYS A 127 -9.98 11.95 13.22
C LYS A 127 -9.30 10.68 12.72
N ALA A 128 -9.69 9.51 13.23
CA ALA A 128 -9.17 8.23 12.76
C ALA A 128 -9.45 8.03 11.26
N HIS A 129 -10.64 8.39 10.78
CA HIS A 129 -10.97 8.35 9.35
C HIS A 129 -10.05 9.25 8.53
N ILE A 130 -9.76 10.48 8.96
CA ILE A 130 -8.88 11.41 8.24
C ILE A 130 -7.45 10.86 8.16
N ASP A 131 -6.91 10.41 9.29
CA ASP A 131 -5.53 9.89 9.35
C ASP A 131 -5.39 8.62 8.48
N ASN A 132 -6.38 7.72 8.54
CA ASN A 132 -6.40 6.50 7.72
C ASN A 132 -6.67 6.74 6.24
N TYR A 133 -7.50 7.74 5.91
CA TYR A 133 -7.74 8.15 4.52
C TYR A 133 -6.43 8.55 3.85
N ARG A 134 -5.61 9.33 4.58
CA ARG A 134 -4.30 9.76 4.08
C ARG A 134 -3.39 8.56 3.80
N ILE A 135 -3.26 7.66 4.77
CA ILE A 135 -2.39 6.47 4.64
C ILE A 135 -2.87 5.58 3.49
N LEU A 136 -4.16 5.26 3.43
CA LEU A 136 -4.72 4.42 2.37
C LEU A 136 -4.56 5.03 0.98
N SER A 137 -4.71 6.35 0.87
CA SER A 137 -4.51 7.05 -0.41
C SER A 137 -3.06 6.97 -0.90
N ILE A 138 -2.07 7.02 0.01
CA ILE A 138 -0.66 6.81 -0.36
C ILE A 138 -0.49 5.41 -0.94
N HIS A 139 -1.02 4.38 -0.28
CA HIS A 139 -0.96 3.00 -0.80
C HIS A 139 -1.66 2.85 -2.17
N LEU A 140 -2.76 3.56 -2.39
CA LEU A 140 -3.43 3.59 -3.69
C LEU A 140 -2.58 4.22 -4.80
N VAL A 141 -1.69 5.17 -4.50
CA VAL A 141 -0.70 5.68 -5.47
C VAL A 141 0.22 4.55 -5.93
N TYR A 142 0.78 3.79 -4.98
CA TYR A 142 1.68 2.67 -5.31
C TYR A 142 0.95 1.57 -6.09
N ILE A 143 -0.28 1.23 -5.72
CA ILE A 143 -1.08 0.21 -6.41
C ILE A 143 -1.50 0.68 -7.82
N GLU A 144 -1.77 1.97 -7.99
CA GLU A 144 -2.01 2.55 -9.32
C GLU A 144 -0.77 2.36 -10.21
N GLU A 145 0.43 2.64 -9.68
CA GLU A 145 1.69 2.45 -10.42
C GLU A 145 1.91 0.97 -10.78
N MET A 146 1.66 0.04 -9.85
CA MET A 146 1.68 -1.40 -10.15
C MET A 146 0.79 -1.75 -11.34
N ARG A 147 -0.44 -1.21 -11.39
CA ARG A 147 -1.37 -1.45 -12.49
C ARG A 147 -0.85 -0.89 -13.82
N PHE A 148 -0.15 0.25 -13.81
CA PHE A 148 0.44 0.80 -15.02
C PHE A 148 1.60 -0.05 -15.53
N ASP A 149 2.42 -0.56 -14.63
CA ASP A 149 3.53 -1.42 -14.98
C ASP A 149 3.10 -2.78 -15.57
N GLU A 150 1.89 -3.25 -15.26
CA GLU A 150 1.35 -4.49 -15.85
C GLU A 150 1.24 -4.46 -17.39
N VAL A 151 1.18 -3.28 -18.01
CA VAL A 151 1.20 -3.15 -19.48
C VAL A 151 2.48 -3.76 -20.06
N TYR A 152 3.59 -3.68 -19.33
CA TYR A 152 4.87 -4.28 -19.71
C TYR A 152 4.98 -5.76 -19.33
N GLU A 153 4.07 -6.25 -18.49
CA GLU A 153 4.02 -7.63 -17.96
C GLU A 153 2.87 -8.45 -18.57
N GLN A 154 2.36 -8.01 -19.73
CA GLN A 154 1.26 -8.66 -20.47
C GLN A 154 -0.03 -8.80 -19.66
N ASP A 155 -0.32 -7.83 -18.80
CA ASP A 155 -1.53 -7.77 -17.98
C ASP A 155 -1.74 -8.97 -17.04
N ALA A 156 -0.65 -9.66 -16.66
CA ALA A 156 -0.71 -10.90 -15.89
C ALA A 156 -1.49 -10.74 -14.57
N TYR A 157 -1.31 -9.62 -13.87
CA TYR A 157 -1.97 -9.33 -12.59
C TYR A 157 -3.00 -8.21 -12.66
N THR A 158 -3.26 -7.61 -13.83
CA THR A 158 -4.20 -6.48 -13.99
C THR A 158 -5.56 -6.75 -13.38
N LYS A 159 -6.09 -7.98 -13.50
CA LYS A 159 -7.38 -8.37 -12.91
C LYS A 159 -7.34 -8.39 -11.38
N ASP A 160 -6.28 -8.92 -10.80
CA ASP A 160 -6.15 -9.07 -9.34
C ASP A 160 -5.87 -7.71 -8.68
N ILE A 161 -5.03 -6.88 -9.31
CA ILE A 161 -4.78 -5.50 -8.88
C ILE A 161 -6.09 -4.70 -8.89
N ARG A 162 -6.90 -4.79 -9.95
CA ARG A 162 -8.20 -4.08 -10.02
C ARG A 162 -9.19 -4.54 -8.94
N LYS A 163 -9.20 -5.83 -8.59
CA LYS A 163 -10.04 -6.32 -7.49
C LYS A 163 -9.63 -5.67 -6.17
N LEU A 164 -8.33 -5.63 -5.89
CA LEU A 164 -7.79 -4.96 -4.71
C LEU A 164 -8.12 -3.46 -4.73
N GLU A 165 -7.78 -2.75 -5.81
CA GLU A 165 -8.10 -1.32 -5.99
C GLU A 165 -9.58 -1.03 -5.70
N ASN A 166 -10.50 -1.82 -6.26
CA ASN A 166 -11.94 -1.59 -6.06
C ASN A 166 -12.35 -1.69 -4.58
N LYS A 167 -11.74 -2.60 -3.81
CA LYS A 167 -12.01 -2.71 -2.36
C LYS A 167 -11.42 -1.55 -1.60
N LEU A 168 -10.19 -1.14 -1.92
CA LEU A 168 -9.55 0.02 -1.29
C LEU A 168 -10.29 1.32 -1.60
N PHE A 169 -10.76 1.53 -2.84
CA PHE A 169 -11.61 2.67 -3.18
C PHE A 169 -12.97 2.62 -2.46
N GLY A 170 -13.53 1.42 -2.24
CA GLY A 170 -14.73 1.24 -1.42
C GLY A 170 -14.51 1.71 0.02
N VAL A 171 -13.40 1.32 0.64
CA VAL A 171 -13.00 1.80 1.98
C VAL A 171 -12.82 3.32 1.99
N LEU A 172 -12.06 3.86 1.03
CA LEU A 172 -11.77 5.29 0.95
C LEU A 172 -13.03 6.12 0.73
N CYS A 173 -13.99 5.62 -0.06
CA CYS A 173 -15.29 6.27 -0.26
C CYS A 173 -16.12 6.31 1.03
N LEU A 174 -16.17 5.21 1.78
CA LEU A 174 -16.90 5.16 3.05
C LEU A 174 -16.27 6.09 4.10
N MET A 175 -14.93 6.18 4.16
CA MET A 175 -14.25 7.19 4.98
C MET A 175 -14.61 8.61 4.54
N ASN A 176 -14.60 8.87 3.23
CA ASN A 176 -14.97 10.17 2.67
C ASN A 176 -16.39 10.58 3.05
N GLU A 177 -17.34 9.64 2.98
CA GLU A 177 -18.74 9.87 3.35
C GLU A 177 -18.87 10.27 4.82
N ASP A 178 -18.24 9.55 5.75
CA ASP A 178 -18.33 9.84 7.18
C ASP A 178 -17.61 11.15 7.57
N ILE A 179 -16.47 11.45 6.94
CA ILE A 179 -15.77 12.74 7.11
C ILE A 179 -16.65 13.89 6.60
N SER A 180 -17.28 13.72 5.43
CA SER A 180 -18.20 14.72 4.84
C SER A 180 -19.42 14.96 5.73
N ASN A 181 -19.97 13.90 6.34
CA ASN A 181 -21.06 14.00 7.32
C ASN A 181 -20.65 14.84 8.55
N SER A 182 -19.37 14.80 8.90
CA SER A 182 -18.77 15.58 9.99
C SER A 182 -18.40 17.02 9.57
N ARG A 183 -18.57 17.39 8.29
CA ARG A 183 -18.24 18.71 7.71
C ARG A 183 -16.77 19.11 7.90
N VAL A 184 -15.88 18.13 7.87
CA VAL A 184 -14.43 18.35 7.93
C VAL A 184 -13.84 18.18 6.54
N ASP A 185 -12.91 19.06 6.16
CA ASP A 185 -12.20 18.98 4.88
C ASP A 185 -11.07 17.93 4.93
N ILE A 186 -10.82 17.30 3.79
CA ILE A 186 -9.74 16.33 3.62
C ILE A 186 -8.57 16.98 2.89
N ASN A 187 -7.38 16.92 3.48
CA ASN A 187 -6.14 17.26 2.78
C ASN A 187 -5.73 16.10 1.88
N HIS A 188 -6.02 16.23 0.58
CA HIS A 188 -5.68 15.19 -0.37
C HIS A 188 -4.18 15.11 -0.67
N ILE A 189 -3.70 13.89 -0.85
CA ILE A 189 -2.34 13.57 -1.27
C ILE A 189 -2.28 13.59 -2.79
N SER A 190 -1.17 14.07 -3.33
CA SER A 190 -0.87 13.97 -4.76
C SER A 190 -0.16 12.65 -5.08
N ARG A 191 -0.15 12.26 -6.36
CA ARG A 191 0.71 11.20 -6.90
C ARG A 191 2.16 11.33 -6.45
N ASP A 192 2.66 12.55 -6.29
CA ASP A 192 4.04 12.84 -5.84
C ASP A 192 4.37 12.38 -4.41
N ALA A 193 3.41 11.78 -3.69
CA ALA A 193 3.67 11.05 -2.46
C ALA A 193 4.55 9.79 -2.63
N MET A 194 4.63 9.23 -3.84
CA MET A 194 5.53 8.12 -4.14
C MET A 194 6.91 8.63 -4.59
N ASP A 195 7.97 8.11 -3.97
CA ASP A 195 9.36 8.45 -4.31
C ASP A 195 9.67 8.19 -5.81
N THR A 196 10.48 9.04 -6.41
CA THR A 196 10.82 8.96 -7.85
C THR A 196 11.56 7.66 -8.18
N ASP A 197 12.46 7.22 -7.31
CA ASP A 197 13.25 6.00 -7.53
C ASP A 197 12.37 4.74 -7.48
N LEU A 198 11.27 4.80 -6.72
CA LEU A 198 10.26 3.76 -6.68
C LEU A 198 9.26 3.87 -7.83
N ARG A 199 8.97 5.08 -8.32
CA ARG A 199 8.03 5.28 -9.45
C ARG A 199 8.60 4.75 -10.75
N THR A 200 9.88 5.01 -11.01
CA THR A 200 10.55 4.55 -12.23
C THR A 200 11.78 3.69 -11.91
N PRO A 201 11.61 2.48 -11.37
CA PRO A 201 12.74 1.65 -11.00
C PRO A 201 13.57 1.28 -12.23
N SER A 202 14.89 1.28 -12.05
CA SER A 202 15.85 1.07 -13.14
C SER A 202 15.78 -0.32 -13.76
N THR A 203 15.32 -1.33 -12.99
CA THR A 203 15.20 -2.70 -13.47
C THR A 203 13.82 -3.30 -13.24
N ARG A 204 13.49 -4.33 -14.02
CA ARG A 204 12.28 -5.14 -13.84
C ARG A 204 12.24 -5.81 -12.47
N MET A 205 13.39 -6.24 -11.95
CA MET A 205 13.46 -6.85 -10.62
C MET A 205 13.14 -5.84 -9.52
N ASP A 206 13.61 -4.60 -9.65
CA ASP A 206 13.32 -3.54 -8.68
C ASP A 206 11.82 -3.20 -8.66
N ARG A 207 11.15 -3.19 -9.83
CA ARG A 207 9.68 -3.11 -9.90
C ARG A 207 9.02 -4.25 -9.13
N PHE A 208 9.46 -5.49 -9.35
CA PHE A 208 8.89 -6.64 -8.64
C PHE A 208 9.10 -6.57 -7.13
N VAL A 209 10.25 -6.09 -6.67
CA VAL A 209 10.54 -5.85 -5.24
C VAL A 209 9.58 -4.81 -4.67
N ARG A 210 9.45 -3.65 -5.33
CA ARG A 210 8.54 -2.58 -4.94
C ARG A 210 7.09 -3.06 -4.89
N ASP A 211 6.64 -3.79 -5.91
CA ASP A 211 5.28 -4.34 -5.98
C ASP A 211 5.01 -5.31 -4.84
N TYR A 212 5.97 -6.21 -4.57
CA TYR A 212 5.86 -7.14 -3.45
C TYR A 212 5.76 -6.40 -2.11
N VAL A 213 6.63 -5.41 -1.87
CA VAL A 213 6.59 -4.58 -0.65
C VAL A 213 5.29 -3.79 -0.56
N THR A 214 4.80 -3.25 -1.67
CA THR A 214 3.54 -2.51 -1.74
C THR A 214 2.37 -3.37 -1.29
N VAL A 215 2.25 -4.57 -1.83
CA VAL A 215 1.15 -5.47 -1.48
C VAL A 215 1.30 -5.98 -0.05
N LYS A 216 2.50 -6.34 0.39
CA LYS A 216 2.79 -6.74 1.78
C LYS A 216 2.38 -5.66 2.79
N GLU A 217 2.83 -4.43 2.59
CA GLU A 217 2.51 -3.32 3.49
C GLU A 217 1.01 -2.95 3.39
N THR A 218 0.38 -3.10 2.22
CA THR A 218 -1.08 -2.97 2.09
C THR A 218 -1.83 -4.03 2.88
N THR A 219 -1.40 -5.30 2.85
CA THR A 219 -1.98 -6.37 3.66
C THR A 219 -1.89 -6.02 5.15
N LYS A 220 -0.71 -5.54 5.59
CA LYS A 220 -0.50 -5.09 6.97
C LYS A 220 -1.41 -3.92 7.35
N LEU A 221 -1.58 -2.93 6.47
CA LEU A 221 -2.51 -1.82 6.69
C LEU A 221 -3.93 -2.31 6.89
N LEU A 222 -4.38 -3.26 6.08
CA LEU A 222 -5.71 -3.82 6.18
C LEU A 222 -5.88 -4.68 7.43
N ASP A 223 -4.85 -5.41 7.86
CA ASP A 223 -4.86 -6.11 9.15
C ASP A 223 -5.01 -5.11 10.33
N ASN A 224 -4.29 -3.98 10.31
CA ASN A 224 -4.48 -2.89 11.28
C ASN A 224 -5.91 -2.33 11.24
N PHE A 225 -6.45 -2.08 10.04
CA PHE A 225 -7.82 -1.60 9.88
C PHE A 225 -8.85 -2.59 10.41
N ILE A 226 -8.64 -3.90 10.26
CA ILE A 226 -9.53 -4.92 10.83
C ILE A 226 -9.60 -4.79 12.35
N ILE A 227 -8.46 -4.61 13.02
CA ILE A 227 -8.40 -4.45 14.49
C ILE A 227 -9.11 -3.15 14.89
N LEU A 228 -8.73 -2.04 14.26
CA LEU A 228 -9.24 -0.70 14.55
C LEU A 228 -10.76 -0.60 14.37
N TYR A 229 -11.27 -0.97 13.19
CA TYR A 229 -12.68 -0.80 12.86
C TYR A 229 -13.57 -1.81 13.56
N ARG A 230 -13.04 -2.96 13.98
CA ARG A 230 -13.74 -3.86 14.91
C ARG A 230 -13.92 -3.19 16.27
N ALA A 231 -12.86 -2.61 16.84
CA ALA A 231 -12.94 -1.92 18.12
C ALA A 231 -13.92 -0.72 18.08
N ILE A 232 -13.86 0.09 17.03
CA ILE A 232 -14.80 1.21 16.81
C ILE A 232 -16.24 0.69 16.74
N LYS A 233 -16.49 -0.35 15.93
CA LYS A 233 -17.84 -0.94 15.79
C LYS A 233 -18.37 -1.46 17.12
N ASP A 234 -17.55 -2.19 17.86
CA ASP A 234 -17.95 -2.76 19.15
C ASP A 234 -18.28 -1.66 20.17
N ASN A 235 -17.48 -0.59 20.23
CA ASN A 235 -17.72 0.58 21.09
C ASN A 235 -19.04 1.29 20.74
N MET A 236 -19.34 1.46 19.44
CA MET A 236 -20.61 2.02 18.98
C MET A 236 -21.81 1.12 19.32
N SER A 237 -21.63 -0.21 19.35
CA SER A 237 -22.66 -1.16 19.75
C SER A 237 -22.92 -1.18 21.25
N SER A 238 -21.88 -0.98 22.08
CA SER A 238 -22.01 -0.92 23.55
C SER A 238 -22.58 0.39 24.07
N SER A 239 -22.59 1.44 23.25
CA SER A 239 -23.14 2.76 23.60
C SER A 239 -24.64 2.92 23.30
N LYS A 240 -25.32 1.84 22.87
CA LYS A 240 -26.78 1.77 22.64
C LYS A 240 -27.48 1.13 23.83
#